data_AF-A0A7X1PJK8-F1
#
_entry.id   AF-A0A7X1PJK8-F1
#
_cell.length_a   1.000
_cell.length_b   1.000
_cell.length_c   1.000
_cell.angle_alpha   90.00
_cell.angle_beta   90.00
_cell.angle_gamma   90.00
#
_symmetry.space_group_name_H-M   'P 1'
#
loop_
_entity.id
_entity.type
_entity.pdbx_description
1 polymer ?
#
loop_
_entity_poly.entity_id
_entity_poly.type
_entity_poly.pdbx_seq_one_letter_code
_entity_poly.pdbx_strand_id
1 'polypeptide(L)'
;MHGRLYLCALFIAAPTLAAQPSPYNYDRPPTDGYMYAVRYQQAKLACKALPDDLETDYAKAMLLAKAASPEFEKTYAKGLSATPRWHRPATTEEQEAQCNEAQVALRVTVKLARQWFPGGW
;
A
#
# COMPACT_ATOMS: atom_id res chain seq x y z
N MET A 1 -22.35 34.11 -43.24
CA MET A 1 -22.80 32.93 -42.45
C MET A 1 -21.75 32.69 -41.36
N HIS A 2 -22.17 32.78 -40.10
CA HIS A 2 -21.30 32.69 -38.92
C HIS A 2 -21.05 31.22 -38.57
N GLY A 3 -19.78 30.82 -38.42
CA GLY A 3 -19.40 29.50 -37.91
C GLY A 3 -18.46 29.64 -36.71
N ARG A 4 -19.03 29.77 -35.51
CA ARG A 4 -18.28 29.69 -34.23
C ARG A 4 -17.84 28.25 -34.02
N LEU A 5 -16.55 27.98 -34.16
CA LEU A 5 -15.93 26.75 -33.67
C LEU A 5 -15.75 26.88 -32.15
N TYR A 6 -16.61 26.20 -31.40
CA TYR A 6 -16.45 26.00 -29.96
C TYR A 6 -15.42 24.89 -29.73
N LEU A 7 -14.20 25.27 -29.34
CA LEU A 7 -13.23 24.34 -28.74
C LEU A 7 -13.64 24.08 -27.29
N CYS A 8 -14.37 22.99 -27.07
CA CYS A 8 -14.62 22.45 -25.74
C CYS A 8 -13.28 21.98 -25.14
N ALA A 9 -12.79 22.71 -24.14
CA ALA A 9 -11.73 22.26 -23.27
C ALA A 9 -12.23 21.08 -22.43
N LEU A 10 -11.96 19.86 -22.88
CA LEU A 10 -12.09 18.66 -22.05
C LEU A 10 -10.85 18.57 -21.15
N PHE A 11 -10.90 19.29 -20.03
CA PHE A 11 -10.12 18.92 -18.85
C PHE A 11 -10.63 17.56 -18.39
N ILE A 12 -9.98 16.49 -18.87
CA ILE A 12 -10.10 15.18 -18.26
C ILE A 12 -9.40 15.32 -16.91
N ALA A 13 -10.17 15.71 -15.90
CA ALA A 13 -9.82 15.49 -14.52
C ALA A 13 -9.82 13.96 -14.34
N ALA A 14 -8.70 13.33 -14.65
CA ALA A 14 -8.41 12.02 -14.12
C ALA A 14 -8.56 12.17 -12.60
N PRO A 15 -9.42 11.40 -11.93
CA PRO A 15 -9.39 11.37 -10.48
C PRO A 15 -8.00 10.82 -10.13
N THR A 16 -7.09 11.72 -9.76
CA THR A 16 -5.90 11.35 -9.01
C THR A 16 -6.46 10.67 -7.77
N LEU A 17 -6.44 9.33 -7.77
CA LEU A 17 -6.64 8.52 -6.57
C LEU A 17 -5.48 8.87 -5.65
N ALA A 18 -5.59 10.01 -4.97
CA ALA A 18 -4.61 10.45 -4.02
C ALA A 18 -4.43 9.33 -3.00
N ALA A 19 -3.20 8.88 -2.82
CA ALA A 19 -2.81 7.92 -1.80
C ALA A 19 -3.53 8.27 -0.49
N GLN A 20 -4.48 7.43 -0.08
CA GLN A 20 -5.28 7.74 1.10
C GLN A 20 -4.35 7.75 2.32
N PRO A 21 -4.52 8.66 3.28
CA PRO A 21 -3.72 8.62 4.50
C PRO A 21 -3.93 7.29 5.24
N SER A 22 -2.92 6.85 5.98
CA SER A 22 -3.07 5.73 6.92
C SER A 22 -4.19 6.05 7.92
N PRO A 23 -5.20 5.19 8.12
CA PRO A 23 -6.18 5.36 9.19
C PRO A 23 -5.57 5.12 10.59
N TYR A 24 -4.35 4.57 10.64
CA TYR A 24 -3.56 4.34 11.85
C TYR A 24 -2.54 5.45 12.07
N ASN A 25 -2.04 5.58 13.30
CA ASN A 25 -0.96 6.48 13.66
C ASN A 25 0.02 5.78 14.61
N TYR A 26 1.19 6.37 14.84
CA TYR A 26 2.22 5.72 15.65
C TYR A 26 1.80 5.42 17.10
N ASP A 27 0.77 6.07 17.62
CA ASP A 27 0.24 5.84 18.96
C ASP A 27 -0.81 4.70 18.99
N ARG A 28 -1.31 4.28 17.83
CA ARG A 28 -2.31 3.22 17.65
C ARG A 28 -1.88 2.25 16.54
N PRO A 29 -1.24 1.11 16.89
CA PRO A 29 -0.93 0.10 15.89
C PRO A 29 -2.20 -0.45 15.24
N PRO A 30 -2.11 -0.94 14.00
CA PRO A 30 -3.21 -1.64 13.38
C PRO A 30 -3.57 -2.89 14.18
N THR A 31 -4.86 -3.06 14.42
CA THR A 31 -5.45 -4.21 15.12
C THR A 31 -6.18 -5.15 14.18
N ASP A 32 -6.29 -4.77 12.91
CA ASP A 32 -6.94 -5.48 11.84
C ASP A 32 -5.93 -6.24 10.96
N GLY A 33 -6.44 -7.27 10.29
CA GLY A 33 -5.64 -8.16 9.47
C GLY A 33 -5.37 -7.60 8.07
N TYR A 34 -5.24 -8.52 7.12
CA TYR A 34 -5.32 -8.32 5.67
C TYR A 34 -5.39 -6.86 5.14
N MET A 35 -4.41 -6.43 4.34
CA MET A 35 -4.26 -5.06 3.81
C MET A 35 -3.99 -3.96 4.83
N TYR A 36 -4.39 -4.12 6.08
CA TYR A 36 -4.14 -3.18 7.15
C TYR A 36 -3.02 -3.63 8.08
N ALA A 37 -2.29 -4.66 7.67
CA ALA A 37 -1.15 -5.16 8.40
C ALA A 37 -0.12 -4.09 8.75
N VAL A 38 0.51 -4.30 9.91
CA VAL A 38 1.58 -3.49 10.50
C VAL A 38 2.57 -2.98 9.46
N ARG A 39 3.12 -3.85 8.60
CA ARG A 39 4.13 -3.44 7.60
C ARG A 39 3.60 -2.42 6.60
N TYR A 40 2.38 -2.62 6.11
CA TYR A 40 1.77 -1.72 5.15
C TYR A 40 1.42 -0.38 5.79
N GLN A 41 0.81 -0.39 6.98
CA GLN A 41 0.44 0.85 7.66
C GLN A 41 1.66 1.63 8.15
N GLN A 42 2.71 0.93 8.60
CA GLN A 42 3.97 1.57 8.96
C GLN A 42 4.67 2.16 7.73
N ALA A 43 4.59 1.50 6.57
CA ALA A 43 5.07 2.06 5.30
C ALA A 43 4.34 3.36 4.95
N LYS A 44 3.00 3.38 5.06
CA LYS A 44 2.20 4.58 4.80
C LYS A 44 2.54 5.74 5.73
N LEU A 45 2.77 5.44 7.01
CA LEU A 45 3.18 6.46 7.98
C LEU A 45 4.60 6.98 7.74
N ALA A 46 5.57 6.08 7.50
CA ALA A 46 6.95 6.47 7.26
C ALA A 46 7.09 7.28 5.96
N CYS A 47 6.46 6.82 4.88
CA CYS A 47 6.54 7.48 3.57
C CYS A 47 5.62 8.68 3.39
N LYS A 48 4.63 8.89 4.29
CA LYS A 48 3.49 9.83 4.15
C LYS A 48 2.54 9.47 3.00
N ALA A 49 3.08 9.05 1.85
CA ALA A 49 2.37 8.49 0.71
C ALA A 49 3.24 7.41 0.06
N LEU A 50 2.64 6.29 -0.35
CA LEU A 50 3.30 5.29 -1.17
C LEU A 50 3.10 5.62 -2.66
N PRO A 51 3.98 5.14 -3.55
CA PRO A 51 3.71 5.17 -4.98
C PRO A 51 2.39 4.43 -5.31
N ASP A 52 1.51 5.04 -6.11
CA ASP A 52 0.17 4.51 -6.41
C ASP A 52 0.21 3.12 -7.08
N ASP A 53 1.21 2.90 -7.94
CA ASP A 53 1.45 1.61 -8.60
C ASP A 53 1.79 0.52 -7.58
N LEU A 54 2.65 0.84 -6.61
CA LEU A 54 3.04 -0.07 -5.54
C LEU A 54 1.87 -0.38 -4.59
N GLU A 55 1.06 0.62 -4.23
CA GLU A 55 -0.11 0.42 -3.37
C GLU A 55 -1.15 -0.48 -4.06
N THR A 56 -1.40 -0.25 -5.35
CA THR A 56 -2.33 -1.05 -6.16
C THR A 56 -1.83 -2.49 -6.35
N ASP A 57 -0.56 -2.67 -6.74
CA ASP A 57 0.03 -3.99 -6.92
C ASP A 57 0.08 -4.78 -5.62
N TYR A 58 0.40 -4.12 -4.51
CA TYR A 58 0.40 -4.75 -3.20
C TYR A 58 -1.01 -5.17 -2.79
N ALA A 59 -2.02 -4.34 -3.04
CA ALA A 59 -3.41 -4.69 -2.78
C ALA A 59 -3.85 -5.95 -3.53
N LYS A 60 -3.47 -6.02 -4.80
CA LYS A 60 -3.72 -7.17 -5.65
C LYS A 60 -2.99 -8.42 -5.17
N ALA A 61 -1.71 -8.30 -4.81
CA ALA A 61 -0.92 -9.40 -4.24
C ALA A 61 -1.57 -9.99 -2.99
N MET A 62 -2.04 -9.12 -2.09
CA MET A 62 -2.75 -9.55 -0.90
C MET A 62 -4.05 -10.28 -1.28
N LEU A 63 -4.83 -9.76 -2.25
CA LEU A 63 -6.15 -10.35 -2.58
C LEU A 63 -5.99 -11.77 -3.10
N LEU A 64 -4.98 -11.98 -3.94
CA LEU A 64 -4.63 -13.30 -4.46
C LEU A 64 -4.20 -14.26 -3.33
N ALA A 65 -3.37 -13.79 -2.40
CA ALA A 65 -2.92 -14.60 -1.26
C ALA A 65 -4.08 -14.97 -0.32
N LYS A 66 -5.01 -14.04 -0.06
CA LYS A 66 -6.23 -14.30 0.71
C LYS A 66 -7.14 -15.30 0.02
N ALA A 67 -7.34 -15.17 -1.29
CA ALA A 67 -8.17 -16.10 -2.06
C ALA A 67 -7.57 -17.51 -2.11
N ALA A 68 -6.24 -17.62 -2.13
CA ALA A 68 -5.53 -18.90 -2.22
C ALA A 68 -5.50 -19.69 -0.90
N SER A 69 -5.69 -19.04 0.25
CA SER A 69 -5.69 -19.74 1.54
C SER A 69 -6.74 -19.18 2.51
N PRO A 70 -7.70 -20.00 2.96
CA PRO A 70 -8.68 -19.58 3.97
C PRO A 70 -8.02 -19.29 5.34
N GLU A 71 -6.82 -19.82 5.58
CA GLU A 71 -6.04 -19.53 6.79
C GLU A 71 -5.18 -18.27 6.67
N PHE A 72 -5.16 -17.63 5.49
CA PHE A 72 -4.29 -16.50 5.22
C PHE A 72 -4.48 -15.37 6.24
N GLU A 73 -5.70 -14.91 6.49
CA GLU A 73 -5.93 -13.81 7.43
C GLU A 73 -5.48 -14.14 8.86
N LYS A 74 -5.80 -15.35 9.33
CA LYS A 74 -5.44 -15.84 10.67
C LYS A 74 -3.92 -15.96 10.84
N THR A 75 -3.25 -16.51 9.83
CA THR A 75 -1.81 -16.77 9.84
C THR A 75 -1.02 -15.48 9.61
N TYR A 76 -1.50 -14.62 8.73
CA TYR A 76 -0.94 -13.31 8.47
C TYR A 76 -1.04 -12.45 9.72
N ALA A 77 -2.22 -12.35 10.36
CA ALA A 77 -2.41 -11.65 11.63
C ALA A 77 -1.53 -12.23 12.77
N LYS A 78 -1.34 -13.55 12.83
CA LYS A 78 -0.40 -14.18 13.77
C LYS A 78 1.07 -13.86 13.43
N GLY A 79 1.42 -13.75 12.15
CA GLY A 79 2.72 -13.26 11.71
C GLY A 79 2.99 -11.82 12.14
N LEU A 80 1.94 -10.99 12.22
CA LEU A 80 2.04 -9.59 12.67
C LEU A 80 2.56 -9.45 14.10
N SER A 81 2.28 -10.40 15.01
CA SER A 81 2.83 -10.34 16.37
C SER A 81 4.35 -10.58 16.44
N ALA A 82 4.95 -11.11 15.37
CA ALA A 82 6.40 -11.30 15.24
C ALA A 82 7.09 -10.20 14.41
N THR A 83 6.37 -9.13 14.05
CA THR A 83 6.78 -8.09 13.10
C THR A 83 7.37 -6.88 13.87
N PRO A 84 8.22 -6.01 13.25
CA PRO A 84 9.01 -5.00 13.96
C PRO A 84 8.18 -4.14 14.91
N ARG A 85 8.80 -3.63 15.98
CA ARG A 85 8.14 -2.71 16.92
C ARG A 85 7.45 -1.62 16.12
N TRP A 86 6.12 -1.53 16.22
CA TRP A 86 5.39 -0.35 15.77
C TRP A 86 5.95 0.84 16.55
N HIS A 87 6.57 1.78 15.86
CA HIS A 87 7.20 2.91 16.51
C HIS A 87 7.27 4.11 15.57
N ARG A 88 7.27 5.29 16.17
CA ARG A 88 7.55 6.55 15.49
C ARG A 88 9.07 6.66 15.29
N PRO A 89 9.56 6.95 14.08
CA PRO A 89 10.97 7.32 13.87
C PRO A 89 11.35 8.51 14.75
N ALA A 90 12.53 8.47 15.37
CA ALA A 90 13.03 9.56 16.21
C ALA A 90 13.58 10.74 15.38
N THR A 91 14.03 10.47 14.15
CA THR A 91 14.62 11.47 13.25
C THR A 91 14.05 11.38 11.84
N THR A 92 14.25 12.44 11.05
CA THR A 92 13.88 12.46 9.63
C THR A 92 14.68 11.45 8.81
N GLU A 93 15.96 11.27 9.12
CA GLU A 93 16.82 10.26 8.47
C GLU A 93 16.30 8.84 8.75
N GLU A 94 15.90 8.56 9.98
CA GLU A 94 15.29 7.28 10.34
C GLU A 94 13.95 7.09 9.63
N GLN A 95 13.14 8.14 9.49
CA GLN A 95 11.88 8.10 8.74
C GLN A 95 12.12 7.78 7.26
N GLU A 96 13.11 8.40 6.62
CA GLU A 96 13.46 8.15 5.22
C GLU A 96 13.99 6.72 5.03
N ALA A 97 14.87 6.25 5.92
CA ALA A 97 15.36 4.88 5.90
C ALA A 97 14.22 3.87 6.03
N GLN A 98 13.32 4.05 7.00
CA GLN A 98 12.14 3.20 7.18
C GLN A 98 11.22 3.22 5.96
N CYS A 99 11.01 4.38 5.34
CA CYS A 99 10.22 4.48 4.12
C CYS A 99 10.84 3.67 2.98
N ASN A 100 12.16 3.82 2.76
CA ASN A 100 12.87 3.11 1.70
C ASN A 100 12.83 1.58 1.92
N GLU A 101 13.15 1.12 3.13
CA GLU A 101 13.09 -0.30 3.48
C GLU A 101 11.67 -0.87 3.31
N ALA A 102 10.66 -0.10 3.72
CA ALA A 102 9.27 -0.51 3.58
C ALA A 102 8.85 -0.63 2.11
N GLN A 103 9.19 0.33 1.26
CA GLN A 103 8.91 0.24 -0.18
C GLN A 103 9.59 -0.98 -0.82
N VAL A 104 10.83 -1.28 -0.44
CA VAL A 104 11.54 -2.49 -0.91
C VAL A 104 10.79 -3.75 -0.47
N ALA A 105 10.38 -3.84 0.80
CA ALA A 105 9.66 -5.00 1.33
C ALA A 105 8.29 -5.21 0.63
N LEU A 106 7.56 -4.13 0.36
CA LEU A 106 6.30 -4.20 -0.39
C LEU A 106 6.53 -4.67 -1.83
N ARG A 107 7.55 -4.14 -2.52
CA ARG A 107 7.91 -4.58 -3.89
C ARG A 107 8.34 -6.05 -3.94
N VAL A 108 9.10 -6.52 -2.96
CA VAL A 108 9.47 -7.94 -2.84
C VAL A 108 8.21 -8.79 -2.67
N THR A 109 7.27 -8.36 -1.82
CA THR A 109 6.00 -9.05 -1.63
C THR A 109 5.20 -9.15 -2.92
N VAL A 110 5.09 -8.05 -3.68
CA VAL A 110 4.46 -8.01 -5.01
C VAL A 110 5.15 -8.98 -5.97
N LYS A 111 6.48 -8.95 -6.03
CA LYS A 111 7.25 -9.84 -6.91
C LYS A 111 7.03 -11.31 -6.59
N LEU A 112 7.01 -11.68 -5.31
CA LEU A 112 6.72 -13.04 -4.87
C LEU A 112 5.30 -13.46 -5.24
N ALA A 113 4.31 -12.59 -5.04
CA ALA A 113 2.94 -12.86 -5.45
C ALA A 113 2.79 -13.00 -6.98
N ARG A 114 3.56 -12.26 -7.79
CA ARG A 114 3.66 -12.46 -9.25
C ARG A 114 4.19 -13.83 -9.63
N GLN A 115 5.17 -14.33 -8.88
CA GLN A 115 5.71 -15.66 -9.13
C GLN A 115 4.75 -16.78 -8.72
N TRP A 116 4.03 -16.64 -7.60
CA TRP A 116 3.09 -17.64 -7.12
C TRP A 116 1.74 -17.63 -7.84
N PHE A 117 1.30 -16.48 -8.35
CA PHE A 117 0.01 -16.30 -9.01
C PHE A 117 0.15 -15.73 -10.43
N PRO A 118 0.82 -16.42 -11.37
CA PRO A 118 1.17 -15.86 -12.68
C PRO A 118 -0.03 -15.45 -13.52
N GLY A 119 -1.19 -16.12 -13.39
CA GLY A 119 -2.43 -15.76 -14.08
C GLY A 119 -3.27 -14.68 -13.38
N GLY A 120 -2.81 -14.17 -12.23
CA GLY A 120 -3.55 -13.23 -11.41
C GLY A 120 -3.30 -11.76 -11.73
N TRP A 121 -2.36 -11.42 -12.63
CA TRP A 121 -1.82 -10.07 -12.84
C TRP A 121 -2.32 -9.36 -14.08
#